data_AF-A0A1B6J9I6-F1
#
_entry.id   AF-A0A1B6J9I6-F1
#
_cell.length_a   1.000
_cell.length_b   1.000
_cell.length_c   1.000
_cell.angle_alpha   90.00
_cell.angle_beta   90.00
_cell.angle_gamma   90.00
#
_symmetry.space_group_name_H-M   'P 1'
#
loop_
_entity.id
_entity.type
_entity.pdbx_description
1 polymer ?
#
loop_
_entity_poly.entity_id
_entity_poly.type
_entity_poly.pdbx_seq_one_letter_code
_entity_poly.pdbx_strand_id
1 'polypeptide(L)'
;MDQEHLAWLDEDFLASALQEEFENQITIVKFSTSQAVTAGNNYTSHMYRVKVEFTVGGSDLQVTSLIVKIPITKGVITEAVDGAEFYDKEPRIYKEILPMLSKIVNFEFGPMFFDCPVKNGMILKDMNKEGYVMCDKFKQLDFSHCELIYTTLAKFHAASVACHHNNPELIEELGKELMFSNKNKMLEGFVKSSAKCFEKILSEMKECEDAVDLILNRTDHMVESIGDMCQPKPTGLNVLN
;
A
#
# COMPACT_ATOMS: atom_id res chain seq x y z
N MET A 1 2.17 -25.58 -4.44
CA MET A 1 1.53 -24.36 -4.98
C MET A 1 2.65 -23.55 -5.55
N ASP A 2 2.75 -23.59 -6.87
CA ASP A 2 3.95 -23.23 -7.60
C ASP A 2 4.24 -21.73 -7.46
N GLN A 3 5.48 -21.40 -7.09
CA GLN A 3 6.01 -20.03 -7.04
C GLN A 3 6.26 -19.51 -8.47
N GLU A 4 5.36 -19.76 -9.42
CA GLU A 4 5.51 -19.34 -10.82
C GLU A 4 5.73 -17.82 -10.93
N HIS A 5 5.16 -17.06 -10.00
CA HIS A 5 5.34 -15.61 -9.86
C HIS A 5 6.76 -15.16 -9.48
N LEU A 6 7.64 -16.07 -9.06
CA LEU A 6 9.02 -15.80 -8.65
C LEU A 6 10.05 -16.49 -9.56
N ALA A 7 9.65 -16.98 -10.74
CA ALA A 7 10.57 -17.65 -11.66
C ALA A 7 11.75 -16.76 -12.14
N TRP A 8 11.63 -15.44 -12.00
CA TRP A 8 12.66 -14.44 -12.30
C TRP A 8 13.60 -14.14 -11.13
N LEU A 9 13.27 -14.62 -9.92
CA LEU A 9 14.03 -14.34 -8.71
C LEU A 9 15.17 -15.35 -8.59
N ASP A 10 16.38 -14.92 -8.90
CA ASP A 10 17.60 -15.72 -8.81
C ASP A 10 18.75 -14.92 -8.15
N GLU A 11 19.90 -15.58 -7.99
CA GLU A 11 21.10 -15.01 -7.40
C GLU A 11 21.62 -13.79 -8.17
N ASP A 12 21.57 -13.81 -9.50
CA ASP A 12 22.10 -12.73 -10.34
C ASP A 12 21.23 -11.47 -10.20
N PHE A 13 19.91 -11.64 -10.22
CA PHE A 13 18.96 -10.56 -9.96
C PHE A 13 19.18 -9.97 -8.56
N LEU A 14 19.27 -10.82 -7.54
CA LEU A 14 19.45 -10.36 -6.15
C LEU A 14 20.79 -9.64 -5.94
N ALA A 15 21.87 -10.10 -6.57
CA ALA A 15 23.15 -9.41 -6.56
C ALA A 15 23.03 -8.02 -7.19
N SER A 16 22.37 -7.93 -8.35
CA SER A 16 22.13 -6.66 -9.05
C SER A 16 21.29 -5.69 -8.23
N ALA A 17 20.18 -6.17 -7.65
CA ALA A 17 19.27 -5.34 -6.85
C ALA A 17 19.95 -4.77 -5.60
N LEU A 18 20.82 -5.56 -4.94
CA LEU A 18 21.53 -5.11 -3.75
C LEU A 18 22.77 -4.26 -4.08
N GLN A 19 23.25 -4.26 -5.33
CA GLN A 19 24.52 -3.62 -5.71
C GLN A 19 24.52 -2.12 -5.42
N GLU A 20 23.37 -1.45 -5.47
CA GLU A 20 23.25 -0.01 -5.17
C GLU A 20 23.62 0.33 -3.71
N GLU A 21 23.54 -0.63 -2.79
CA GLU A 21 23.90 -0.43 -1.39
C GLU A 21 25.40 -0.59 -1.10
N PHE A 22 26.19 -1.13 -2.05
CA PHE A 22 27.59 -1.49 -1.80
C PHE A 22 28.51 -1.10 -2.96
N GLU A 23 29.68 -0.55 -2.65
CA GLU A 23 30.68 -0.20 -3.68
C GLU A 23 31.38 -1.44 -4.27
N ASN A 24 31.47 -2.52 -3.50
CA ASN A 24 32.16 -3.75 -3.88
C ASN A 24 31.19 -4.78 -4.47
N GLN A 25 31.74 -5.74 -5.23
CA GLN A 25 30.95 -6.81 -5.83
C GLN A 25 30.21 -7.65 -4.78
N ILE A 26 28.92 -7.85 -5.01
CA ILE A 26 28.06 -8.72 -4.21
C ILE A 26 28.08 -10.13 -4.80
N THR A 27 28.18 -11.13 -3.94
CA THR A 27 27.98 -12.54 -4.31
C THR A 27 26.90 -13.15 -3.44
N ILE A 28 25.81 -13.60 -4.05
CA ILE A 28 24.75 -14.31 -3.33
C ILE A 28 25.24 -15.73 -3.03
N VAL A 29 25.22 -16.09 -1.75
CA VAL A 29 25.60 -17.43 -1.28
C VAL A 29 24.40 -18.36 -1.34
N LYS A 30 23.23 -17.87 -0.90
CA LYS A 30 21.93 -18.54 -1.03
C LYS A 30 20.82 -17.56 -0.68
N PHE A 31 19.60 -17.88 -1.13
CA PHE A 31 18.40 -17.20 -0.67
C PHE A 31 17.27 -18.21 -0.40
N SER A 32 16.25 -17.75 0.31
CA SER A 32 15.04 -18.54 0.57
C SER A 32 13.81 -17.66 0.56
N THR A 33 12.68 -18.21 0.12
CA THR A 33 11.41 -17.50 0.00
C THR A 33 10.38 -18.08 0.96
N SER A 34 9.54 -17.21 1.51
CA SER A 34 8.42 -17.58 2.38
C SER A 34 7.27 -16.59 2.19
N GLN A 35 6.08 -16.88 2.73
CA GLN A 35 4.99 -15.90 2.72
C GLN A 35 5.35 -14.73 3.65
N ALA A 36 5.20 -13.48 3.17
CA ALA A 36 5.54 -12.30 3.95
C ALA A 36 4.56 -12.06 5.11
N VAL A 37 3.28 -12.40 4.88
CA VAL A 37 2.16 -12.15 5.78
C VAL A 37 1.27 -13.38 5.90
N THR A 38 0.48 -13.44 6.96
CA THR A 38 -0.55 -14.48 7.14
C THR A 38 -1.72 -14.27 6.17
N ALA A 39 -2.48 -15.34 5.93
CA ALA A 39 -3.64 -15.31 5.04
C ALA A 39 -4.64 -14.20 5.43
N GLY A 40 -5.09 -13.43 4.45
CA GLY A 40 -6.04 -12.33 4.66
C GLY A 40 -5.38 -10.97 4.97
N ASN A 41 -4.05 -10.87 4.93
CA ASN A 41 -3.31 -9.61 5.05
C ASN A 41 -2.55 -9.22 3.77
N ASN A 42 -2.63 -10.03 2.71
CA ASN A 42 -1.96 -9.80 1.43
C ASN A 42 -2.84 -9.07 0.38
N TYR A 43 -4.14 -8.91 0.66
CA TYR A 43 -5.12 -8.14 -0.13
C TYR A 43 -5.01 -8.36 -1.66
N THR A 44 -4.67 -7.32 -2.42
CA THR A 44 -4.64 -7.31 -3.89
C THR A 44 -3.30 -7.81 -4.46
N SER A 45 -2.47 -8.47 -3.66
CA SER A 45 -1.11 -8.87 -4.03
C SER A 45 -0.71 -10.24 -3.46
N HIS A 46 0.22 -10.88 -4.14
CA HIS A 46 1.08 -11.91 -3.56
C HIS A 46 2.25 -11.23 -2.85
N MET A 47 2.52 -11.61 -1.60
CA MET A 47 3.61 -11.02 -0.82
C MET A 47 4.55 -12.10 -0.32
N TYR A 48 5.81 -12.01 -0.71
CA TYR A 48 6.86 -12.95 -0.37
C TYR A 48 7.94 -12.26 0.44
N ARG A 49 8.47 -12.96 1.46
CA ARG A 49 9.67 -12.57 2.17
C ARG A 49 10.84 -13.37 1.62
N VAL A 50 11.88 -12.66 1.20
CA VAL A 50 13.10 -13.22 0.64
C VAL A 50 14.24 -12.95 1.61
N LYS A 51 14.74 -14.02 2.26
CA LYS A 51 15.96 -13.95 3.07
C LYS A 51 17.14 -14.21 2.15
N VAL A 52 18.11 -13.29 2.15
CA VAL A 52 19.29 -13.35 1.27
C VAL A 52 20.55 -13.41 2.12
N GLU A 53 21.41 -14.39 1.86
CA GLU A 53 22.73 -14.50 2.47
C GLU A 53 23.79 -14.24 1.39
N PHE A 54 24.68 -13.27 1.61
CA PHE A 54 25.60 -12.75 0.59
C PHE A 54 26.93 -12.31 1.19
N THR A 55 27.95 -12.13 0.36
CA THR A 55 29.24 -11.53 0.73
C THR A 55 29.54 -10.31 -0.12
N VAL A 56 30.35 -9.39 0.40
CA VAL A 56 30.72 -8.13 -0.26
C VAL A 56 32.23 -8.09 -0.44
N GLY A 57 32.74 -8.20 -1.67
CA GLY A 57 34.19 -8.22 -1.93
C GLY A 57 34.94 -9.35 -1.20
N GLY A 58 34.29 -10.48 -0.97
CA GLY A 58 34.87 -11.62 -0.23
C GLY A 58 34.89 -11.44 1.30
N SER A 59 34.13 -10.48 1.83
CA SER A 59 33.93 -10.28 3.27
C SER A 59 33.23 -11.47 3.95
N ASP A 60 33.06 -11.34 5.28
CA ASP A 60 32.17 -12.18 6.06
C ASP A 60 30.74 -12.20 5.50
N LEU A 61 30.05 -13.29 5.81
CA LEU A 61 28.66 -13.54 5.40
C LEU A 61 27.72 -12.51 6.03
N GLN A 62 26.96 -11.83 5.17
CA GLN A 62 25.91 -10.89 5.54
C GLN A 62 24.53 -11.47 5.25
N VAL A 63 23.52 -10.97 5.97
CA VAL A 63 22.14 -11.43 5.81
C VAL A 63 21.19 -10.23 5.74
N THR A 64 20.47 -10.10 4.62
CA THR A 64 19.38 -9.14 4.48
C THR A 64 18.02 -9.84 4.32
N SER A 65 16.94 -9.08 4.39
CA SER A 65 15.58 -9.56 4.16
C SER A 65 14.83 -8.53 3.31
N LEU A 66 14.12 -9.02 2.29
CA LEU A 66 13.36 -8.22 1.35
C LEU A 66 11.91 -8.70 1.32
N ILE A 67 11.00 -7.78 1.01
CA ILE A 67 9.60 -8.06 0.73
C ILE A 67 9.37 -7.86 -0.77
N VAL A 68 9.01 -8.94 -1.45
CA VAL A 68 8.60 -8.92 -2.86
C VAL A 68 7.07 -8.91 -2.91
N LYS A 69 6.50 -7.85 -3.48
CA LYS A 69 5.06 -7.69 -3.65
C LYS A 69 4.71 -7.70 -5.13
N ILE A 70 3.86 -8.65 -5.53
CA ILE A 70 3.44 -8.86 -6.91
C ILE A 70 1.92 -8.70 -6.99
N PRO A 71 1.39 -7.82 -7.86
CA PRO A 71 -0.05 -7.64 -8.03
C PRO A 71 -0.79 -8.92 -8.44
N ILE A 72 -2.01 -9.08 -7.93
CA ILE A 72 -2.95 -10.08 -8.44
C ILE A 72 -3.61 -9.50 -9.69
N THR A 73 -3.24 -10.01 -10.86
CA THR A 73 -3.66 -9.46 -12.17
C THR A 73 -4.85 -10.19 -12.80
N LYS A 74 -5.48 -11.13 -12.08
CA LYS A 74 -6.63 -11.90 -12.56
C LYS A 74 -7.64 -12.11 -11.45
N GLY A 75 -8.91 -12.20 -11.84
CA GLY A 75 -10.03 -12.53 -10.96
C GLY A 75 -10.85 -11.31 -10.56
N VAL A 76 -11.89 -11.56 -9.77
CA VAL A 76 -12.96 -10.59 -9.44
C VAL A 76 -12.42 -9.29 -8.86
N ILE A 77 -11.38 -9.34 -8.02
CA ILE A 77 -10.78 -8.14 -7.44
C ILE A 77 -10.14 -7.27 -8.52
N THR A 78 -9.35 -7.87 -9.43
CA THR A 78 -8.73 -7.18 -10.58
C THR A 78 -9.76 -6.66 -11.58
N GLU A 79 -10.90 -7.33 -11.73
CA GLU A 79 -12.00 -6.86 -12.59
C GLU A 79 -12.77 -5.69 -11.96
N ALA A 80 -12.81 -5.63 -10.63
CA ALA A 80 -13.51 -4.61 -9.88
C ALA A 80 -12.70 -3.31 -9.71
N VAL A 81 -11.36 -3.41 -9.61
CA VAL A 81 -10.46 -2.26 -9.62
C VAL A 81 -9.97 -2.04 -11.04
N ASP A 82 -10.16 -0.86 -11.62
CA ASP A 82 -9.78 -0.56 -13.02
C ASP A 82 -8.25 -0.73 -13.22
N GLY A 83 -7.85 -1.96 -13.56
CA GLY A 83 -6.67 -2.58 -12.95
C GLY A 83 -5.32 -2.01 -13.34
N ALA A 84 -5.19 -1.30 -14.45
CA ALA A 84 -3.90 -0.78 -14.89
C ALA A 84 -3.45 0.42 -14.06
N GLU A 85 -4.31 1.45 -13.92
CA GLU A 85 -4.04 2.69 -13.14
C GLU A 85 -4.05 2.43 -11.62
N PHE A 86 -4.66 1.33 -11.17
CA PHE A 86 -4.68 1.00 -9.74
C PHE A 86 -3.34 0.46 -9.26
N TYR A 87 -2.74 -0.47 -10.03
CA TYR A 87 -1.51 -1.15 -9.61
C TYR A 87 -0.23 -0.36 -9.92
N ASP A 88 -0.24 0.55 -10.90
CA ASP A 88 0.96 1.32 -11.27
C ASP A 88 1.30 2.44 -10.26
N LYS A 89 0.31 2.90 -9.49
CA LYS A 89 0.47 3.96 -8.49
C LYS A 89 1.46 3.60 -7.40
N GLU A 90 1.32 2.44 -6.79
CA GLU A 90 2.11 2.11 -5.59
C GLU A 90 3.63 2.11 -5.87
N PRO A 91 4.15 1.43 -6.92
CA PRO A 91 5.57 1.54 -7.27
C PRO A 91 6.01 2.99 -7.54
N ARG A 92 5.18 3.79 -8.22
CA ARG A 92 5.48 5.20 -8.51
C ARG A 92 5.50 6.06 -7.26
N ILE A 93 4.63 5.81 -6.29
CA ILE A 93 4.65 6.50 -4.99
C ILE A 93 6.00 6.25 -4.30
N TYR A 94 6.44 5.00 -4.21
CA TYR A 94 7.73 4.65 -3.59
C TYR A 94 8.92 5.24 -4.35
N LYS A 95 8.90 5.18 -5.68
CA LYS A 95 10.03 5.58 -6.53
C LYS A 95 10.13 7.09 -6.75
N GLU A 96 9.00 7.77 -6.90
CA GLU A 96 8.94 9.17 -7.32
C GLU A 96 8.52 10.10 -6.17
N ILE A 97 7.43 9.77 -5.46
CA ILE A 97 6.84 10.68 -4.46
C ILE A 97 7.58 10.66 -3.12
N LEU A 98 7.72 9.49 -2.50
CA LEU A 98 8.30 9.39 -1.15
C LEU A 98 9.69 10.03 -1.03
N PRO A 99 10.62 9.88 -2.00
CA PRO A 99 11.92 10.54 -1.92
C PRO A 99 11.83 12.07 -1.95
N MET A 100 10.92 12.63 -2.76
CA MET A 100 10.70 14.08 -2.81
C MET A 100 10.13 14.59 -1.49
N LEU A 101 9.10 13.92 -0.96
CA LEU A 101 8.52 14.30 0.32
C LEU A 101 9.55 14.21 1.44
N SER A 102 10.31 13.12 1.47
CA SER A 102 11.34 12.87 2.48
C SER A 102 12.40 13.96 2.49
N LYS A 103 12.80 14.45 1.30
CA LYS A 103 13.76 15.56 1.16
C LYS A 103 13.19 16.89 1.66
N ILE A 104 11.92 17.18 1.42
CA ILE A 104 11.29 18.45 1.83
C ILE A 104 11.30 18.61 3.36
N VAL A 105 11.01 17.53 4.10
CA VAL A 105 10.89 17.58 5.57
C VAL A 105 12.04 16.91 6.32
N ASN A 106 13.06 16.42 5.60
CA ASN A 106 14.18 15.64 6.14
C ASN A 106 13.71 14.49 7.05
N PHE A 107 12.84 13.64 6.52
CA PHE A 107 12.21 12.53 7.25
C PHE A 107 11.92 11.35 6.31
N GLU A 108 12.26 10.13 6.69
CA GLU A 108 12.03 8.94 5.87
C GLU A 108 10.61 8.39 6.06
N PHE A 109 9.82 8.32 4.98
CA PHE A 109 8.42 7.88 5.05
C PHE A 109 8.20 6.38 4.79
N GLY A 110 9.20 5.66 4.30
CA GLY A 110 9.04 4.25 3.94
C GLY A 110 10.36 3.50 3.79
N PRO A 111 10.28 2.16 3.63
CA PRO A 111 11.44 1.32 3.36
C PRO A 111 12.15 1.74 2.07
N MET A 112 13.42 1.33 1.96
CA MET A 112 14.15 1.36 0.71
C MET A 112 13.42 0.52 -0.35
N PHE A 113 13.30 1.10 -1.54
CA PHE A 113 12.65 0.52 -2.71
C PHE A 113 13.69 0.04 -3.71
N PHE A 114 13.45 -1.14 -4.29
CA PHE A 114 14.23 -1.70 -5.38
C PHE A 114 13.30 -2.04 -6.55
N ASP A 115 13.81 -1.86 -7.77
CA ASP A 115 13.06 -2.15 -8.99
C ASP A 115 12.72 -3.65 -9.10
N CYS A 116 11.51 -3.93 -9.58
CA CYS A 116 11.03 -5.29 -9.82
C CYS A 116 10.83 -5.51 -11.33
N PRO A 117 11.29 -6.65 -11.90
CA PRO A 117 11.10 -6.93 -13.32
C PRO A 117 9.65 -7.27 -13.68
N VAL A 118 8.82 -7.59 -12.68
CA VAL A 118 7.39 -7.82 -12.89
C VAL A 118 6.67 -6.48 -12.97
N LYS A 119 5.85 -6.29 -14.02
CA LYS A 119 5.05 -5.09 -14.19
C LYS A 119 4.23 -4.80 -12.92
N ASN A 120 4.35 -3.58 -12.40
CA ASN A 120 3.71 -3.10 -11.18
C ASN A 120 4.10 -3.88 -9.90
N GLY A 121 5.08 -4.78 -9.98
CA GLY A 121 5.71 -5.39 -8.82
C GLY A 121 6.65 -4.41 -8.13
N MET A 122 6.97 -4.69 -6.88
CA MET A 122 7.94 -3.92 -6.11
C MET A 122 8.72 -4.81 -5.16
N ILE A 123 9.93 -4.38 -4.84
CA ILE A 123 10.77 -5.00 -3.82
C ILE A 123 11.09 -3.94 -2.79
N LEU A 124 10.85 -4.25 -1.52
CA LEU A 124 11.08 -3.34 -0.40
C LEU A 124 12.02 -3.99 0.61
N LYS A 125 12.82 -3.19 1.29
CA LYS A 125 13.56 -3.67 2.47
C LYS A 125 12.59 -4.15 3.54
N ASP A 126 12.87 -5.30 4.15
CA ASP A 126 12.04 -5.85 5.23
C ASP A 126 12.35 -5.14 6.56
N MET A 127 11.41 -4.29 6.98
CA MET A 127 11.53 -3.44 8.17
C MET A 127 11.49 -4.23 9.49
N ASN A 128 11.14 -5.52 9.48
CA ASN A 128 11.11 -6.33 10.71
C ASN A 128 12.49 -6.35 11.41
N LYS A 129 13.58 -6.31 10.64
CA LYS A 129 14.94 -6.28 11.21
C LYS A 129 15.29 -4.95 11.88
N GLU A 130 14.56 -3.88 11.55
CA GLU A 130 14.70 -2.56 12.15
C GLU A 130 13.77 -2.37 13.35
N GLY A 131 13.08 -3.44 13.79
CA GLY A 131 12.22 -3.43 14.97
C GLY A 131 10.77 -3.04 14.69
N TYR A 132 10.40 -2.83 13.43
CA TYR A 132 9.00 -2.59 13.06
C TYR A 132 8.18 -3.86 13.24
N VAL A 133 6.96 -3.70 13.74
CA VAL A 133 6.02 -4.80 13.99
C VAL A 133 4.66 -4.47 13.40
N MET A 134 4.03 -5.48 12.80
CA MET A 134 2.66 -5.35 12.31
C MET A 134 1.69 -5.39 13.49
N CYS A 135 0.92 -4.32 13.67
CA CYS A 135 -0.10 -4.26 14.71
C CYS A 135 -1.29 -5.18 14.40
N ASP A 136 -1.94 -5.67 15.45
CA ASP A 136 -3.19 -6.43 15.31
C ASP A 136 -4.31 -5.49 14.87
N LYS A 137 -4.84 -5.69 13.66
CA LYS A 137 -5.89 -4.85 13.07
C LYS A 137 -7.22 -4.84 13.84
N PHE A 138 -7.41 -5.77 14.78
CA PHE A 138 -8.59 -5.81 15.65
C PHE A 138 -8.37 -5.11 16.99
N LYS A 139 -7.15 -4.59 17.24
CA LYS A 139 -6.81 -3.85 18.44
C LYS A 139 -6.57 -2.38 18.13
N GLN A 140 -6.80 -1.54 19.13
CA GLN A 140 -6.45 -0.12 19.06
C GLN A 140 -4.97 0.07 19.36
N LEU A 141 -4.40 1.15 18.82
CA LEU A 141 -3.07 1.62 19.16
C LEU A 141 -3.09 2.34 20.51
N ASP A 142 -1.96 2.30 21.22
CA ASP A 142 -1.78 3.14 22.39
C ASP A 142 -1.53 4.60 22.00
N PHE A 143 -1.60 5.49 23.00
CA PHE A 143 -1.46 6.92 22.79
C PHE A 143 -0.12 7.31 22.14
N SER A 144 0.98 6.68 22.55
CA SER A 144 2.31 6.98 22.03
C SER A 144 2.43 6.65 20.54
N HIS A 145 1.86 5.51 20.11
CA HIS A 145 1.80 5.15 18.69
C HIS A 145 0.88 6.09 17.90
N CYS A 146 -0.26 6.49 18.47
CA CYS A 146 -1.14 7.49 17.86
C CYS A 146 -0.42 8.84 17.66
N GLU A 147 0.29 9.33 18.67
CA GLU A 147 1.07 10.57 18.58
C GLU A 147 2.13 10.49 17.46
N LEU A 148 2.84 9.36 17.37
CA LEU A 148 3.81 9.12 16.30
C LEU A 148 3.16 9.13 14.91
N ILE A 149 2.02 8.47 14.75
CA ILE A 149 1.27 8.43 13.48
C ILE A 149 0.82 9.83 13.09
N TYR A 150 0.17 10.58 13.99
CA TYR A 150 -0.33 11.91 13.65
C TYR A 150 0.80 12.89 13.35
N THR A 151 1.93 12.80 14.07
CA THR A 151 3.13 13.60 13.78
C THR A 151 3.71 13.25 12.40
N THR A 152 3.73 11.97 12.05
CA THR A 152 4.23 11.49 10.75
C THR A 152 3.30 11.91 9.61
N LEU A 153 1.99 11.77 9.78
CA LEU A 153 0.98 12.22 8.82
C LEU A 153 1.02 13.74 8.62
N ALA A 154 1.22 14.53 9.70
CA ALA A 154 1.35 15.97 9.58
C ALA A 154 2.56 16.35 8.71
N LYS A 155 3.71 15.69 8.87
CA LYS A 155 4.88 15.86 8.01
C LYS A 155 4.58 15.46 6.56
N PHE A 156 3.95 14.30 6.36
CA PHE A 156 3.60 13.80 5.03
C PHE A 156 2.68 14.76 4.29
N HIS A 157 1.60 15.21 4.94
CA HIS A 157 0.65 16.17 4.38
C HIS A 157 1.33 17.51 4.06
N ALA A 158 2.11 18.07 4.99
CA ALA A 158 2.84 19.32 4.75
C ALA A 158 3.83 19.20 3.58
N ALA A 159 4.56 18.09 3.51
CA ALA A 159 5.46 17.80 2.40
C ALA A 159 4.70 17.66 1.08
N SER A 160 3.53 17.02 1.09
CA SER A 160 2.71 16.82 -0.12
C SER A 160 2.21 18.14 -0.70
N VAL A 161 1.82 19.10 0.15
CA VAL A 161 1.40 20.45 -0.27
C VAL A 161 2.56 21.23 -0.88
N ALA A 162 3.73 21.18 -0.23
CA ALA A 162 4.94 21.79 -0.76
C ALA A 162 5.40 21.14 -2.07
N CYS A 163 5.25 19.82 -2.20
CA CYS A 163 5.56 19.08 -3.42
C CYS A 163 4.59 19.44 -4.55
N HIS A 164 3.28 19.54 -4.27
CA HIS A 164 2.27 19.97 -5.24
C HIS A 164 2.56 21.38 -5.76
N HIS A 165 2.97 22.30 -4.89
CA HIS A 165 3.36 23.65 -5.33
C HIS A 165 4.50 23.65 -6.37
N ASN A 166 5.46 22.72 -6.22
CA ASN A 166 6.61 22.62 -7.11
C ASN A 166 6.36 21.73 -8.34
N ASN A 167 5.49 20.73 -8.22
CA ASN A 167 5.25 19.73 -9.26
C ASN A 167 3.78 19.25 -9.23
N PRO A 168 2.83 20.12 -9.63
CA PRO A 168 1.39 19.87 -9.45
C PRO A 168 0.90 18.70 -10.28
N GLU A 169 1.33 18.59 -11.54
CA GLU A 169 0.90 17.54 -12.47
C GLU A 169 1.16 16.13 -11.90
N LEU A 170 2.34 15.92 -11.30
CA LEU A 170 2.72 14.63 -10.73
C LEU A 170 1.86 14.25 -9.51
N ILE A 171 1.60 15.20 -8.62
CA ILE A 171 0.76 14.97 -7.43
C ILE A 171 -0.70 14.77 -7.83
N GLU A 172 -1.20 15.51 -8.82
CA GLU A 172 -2.57 15.37 -9.32
C GLU A 172 -2.78 14.04 -10.05
N GLU A 173 -1.81 13.61 -10.87
CA GLU A 173 -1.83 12.32 -11.55
C GLU A 173 -1.86 11.16 -10.54
N LEU A 174 -0.89 11.12 -9.63
CA LEU A 174 -0.75 10.01 -8.68
C LEU A 174 -1.77 10.07 -7.54
N GLY A 175 -2.25 11.26 -7.18
CA GLY A 175 -3.25 11.50 -6.14
C GLY A 175 -4.72 11.30 -6.58
N LYS A 176 -4.97 11.05 -7.86
CA LYS A 176 -6.33 10.81 -8.40
C LYS A 176 -7.03 9.63 -7.70
N GLU A 177 -8.16 9.83 -7.03
CA GLU A 177 -8.89 8.72 -6.40
C GLU A 177 -9.47 7.73 -7.44
N LEU A 178 -9.21 6.43 -7.25
CA LEU A 178 -9.64 5.37 -8.18
C LEU A 178 -10.62 4.38 -7.53
N MET A 179 -10.51 4.15 -6.22
CA MET A 179 -11.31 3.22 -5.45
C MET A 179 -12.66 3.85 -5.06
N PHE A 180 -12.61 5.03 -4.47
CA PHE A 180 -13.80 5.76 -4.02
C PHE A 180 -14.30 6.71 -5.11
N SER A 181 -14.59 6.15 -6.28
CA SER A 181 -15.12 6.88 -7.43
C SER A 181 -16.50 6.34 -7.80
N ASN A 182 -17.42 7.23 -8.19
CA ASN A 182 -18.76 6.84 -8.66
C ASN A 182 -18.72 5.94 -9.92
N LYS A 183 -17.58 5.90 -10.61
CA LYS A 183 -17.35 5.00 -11.76
C LYS A 183 -16.90 3.60 -11.34
N ASN A 184 -16.47 3.41 -10.09
CA ASN A 184 -15.94 2.15 -9.59
C ASN A 184 -17.08 1.26 -9.05
N LYS A 185 -17.34 0.14 -9.73
CA LYS A 185 -18.38 -0.82 -9.35
C LYS A 185 -18.11 -1.52 -8.01
N MET A 186 -16.84 -1.55 -7.57
CA MET A 186 -16.45 -2.10 -6.28
C MET A 186 -17.03 -1.29 -5.12
N LEU A 187 -17.03 0.05 -5.24
CA LEU A 187 -17.59 0.95 -4.22
C LEU A 187 -19.08 0.65 -4.01
N GLU A 188 -19.84 0.57 -5.11
CA GLU A 188 -21.26 0.24 -5.06
C GLU A 188 -21.51 -1.12 -4.38
N GLY A 189 -20.74 -2.14 -4.76
CA GLY A 189 -20.82 -3.47 -4.16
C GLY A 189 -20.54 -3.47 -2.66
N PHE A 190 -19.51 -2.73 -2.22
CA PHE A 190 -19.17 -2.60 -0.79
C PHE A 190 -20.23 -1.86 -0.01
N VAL A 191 -20.73 -0.72 -0.51
CA VAL A 191 -21.74 0.09 0.18
C VAL A 191 -23.04 -0.72 0.31
N LYS A 192 -23.50 -1.37 -0.76
CA LYS A 192 -24.72 -2.20 -0.73
C LYS A 192 -24.58 -3.41 0.18
N SER A 193 -23.41 -4.06 0.18
CA SER A 193 -23.16 -5.20 1.08
C SER A 193 -23.09 -4.76 2.55
N SER A 194 -22.48 -3.60 2.82
CA SER A 194 -22.41 -3.02 4.16
C SER A 194 -23.79 -2.60 4.66
N ALA A 195 -24.60 -1.96 3.81
CA ALA A 195 -25.97 -1.58 4.14
C ALA A 195 -26.84 -2.79 4.53
N LYS A 196 -26.74 -3.90 3.76
CA LYS A 196 -27.41 -5.17 4.11
C LYS A 196 -26.92 -5.78 5.42
N CYS A 197 -25.63 -5.66 5.72
CA CYS A 197 -25.08 -6.11 6.99
C CYS A 197 -25.67 -5.30 8.15
N PHE A 198 -25.72 -3.97 8.02
CA PHE A 198 -26.34 -3.08 9.01
C PHE A 198 -27.83 -3.35 9.18
N GLU A 199 -28.58 -3.51 8.08
CA GLU A 199 -30.00 -3.90 8.11
C GLU A 199 -30.19 -5.16 8.95
N LYS A 200 -29.41 -6.21 8.68
CA LYS A 200 -29.52 -7.48 9.41
C LYS A 200 -29.26 -7.29 10.91
N ILE A 201 -28.20 -6.59 11.29
CA ILE A 201 -27.83 -6.37 12.69
C ILE A 201 -28.89 -5.53 13.40
N LEU A 202 -29.31 -4.42 12.79
CA LEU A 202 -30.26 -3.49 13.39
C LEU A 202 -31.67 -4.07 13.48
N SER A 203 -32.07 -4.96 12.56
CA SER A 203 -33.35 -5.67 12.63
C SER A 203 -33.45 -6.64 13.82
N GLU A 204 -32.32 -7.04 14.40
CA GLU A 204 -32.27 -7.87 15.60
C GLU A 204 -32.33 -7.02 16.90
N MET A 205 -32.20 -5.70 16.79
CA MET A 205 -32.21 -4.76 17.91
C MET A 205 -33.60 -4.14 18.08
N LYS A 206 -34.05 -3.95 19.33
CA LYS A 206 -35.32 -3.27 19.61
C LYS A 206 -35.22 -1.77 19.31
N GLU A 207 -36.30 -1.19 18.80
CA GLU A 207 -36.43 0.26 18.58
C GLU A 207 -35.42 0.82 17.57
N CYS A 208 -35.08 0.03 16.55
CA CYS A 208 -34.11 0.38 15.50
C CYS A 208 -34.74 0.44 14.09
N GLU A 209 -36.05 0.29 13.97
CA GLU A 209 -36.79 0.21 12.70
C GLU A 209 -36.56 1.47 11.84
N ASP A 210 -36.67 2.66 12.44
CA ASP A 210 -36.43 3.94 11.76
C ASP A 210 -34.98 4.05 11.24
N ALA A 211 -34.01 3.46 11.96
CA ALA A 211 -32.61 3.48 11.56
C ALA A 211 -32.35 2.53 10.38
N VAL A 212 -33.01 1.37 10.34
CA VAL A 212 -32.97 0.45 9.19
C VAL A 212 -33.53 1.13 7.95
N ASP A 213 -34.72 1.71 8.06
CA ASP A 213 -35.36 2.42 6.96
C ASP A 213 -34.50 3.58 6.46
N LEU A 214 -33.87 4.33 7.37
CA LEU A 214 -32.96 5.42 7.00
C LEU A 214 -31.77 4.95 6.18
N ILE A 215 -31.10 3.86 6.59
CA ILE A 215 -29.91 3.33 5.90
C ILE A 215 -30.29 2.80 4.52
N LEU A 216 -31.35 1.98 4.45
CA LEU A 216 -31.77 1.36 3.19
C LEU A 216 -32.18 2.40 2.16
N ASN A 217 -33.02 3.37 2.56
CA ASN A 217 -33.50 4.42 1.67
C ASN A 217 -32.40 5.38 1.18
N ARG A 218 -31.22 5.38 1.81
CA ARG A 218 -30.09 6.23 1.43
C ARG A 218 -28.96 5.49 0.75
N THR A 219 -29.07 4.18 0.53
CA THR A 219 -27.94 3.35 0.05
C THR A 219 -27.35 3.83 -1.27
N ASP A 220 -28.18 4.14 -2.27
CA ASP A 220 -27.67 4.62 -3.56
C ASP A 220 -27.06 6.03 -3.42
N HIS A 221 -27.66 6.91 -2.61
CA HIS A 221 -27.10 8.23 -2.32
C HIS A 221 -25.78 8.16 -1.53
N MET A 222 -25.57 7.13 -0.71
CA MET A 222 -24.32 6.92 0.01
C MET A 222 -23.16 6.66 -0.96
N VAL A 223 -23.39 5.91 -2.04
CA VAL A 223 -22.36 5.65 -3.07
C VAL A 223 -21.90 6.96 -3.69
N GLU A 224 -22.86 7.77 -4.16
CA GLU A 224 -22.59 9.08 -4.78
C GLU A 224 -21.89 10.03 -3.80
N SER A 225 -22.41 10.10 -2.56
CA SER A 225 -21.83 10.94 -1.50
C SER A 225 -20.38 10.57 -1.18
N ILE A 226 -20.05 9.27 -1.12
CA ILE A 226 -18.68 8.82 -0.85
C ILE A 226 -17.76 9.24 -2.00
N GLY A 227 -18.18 9.06 -3.25
CA GLY A 227 -17.39 9.49 -4.39
C GLY A 227 -17.11 10.99 -4.42
N ASP A 228 -18.12 11.80 -4.08
CA ASP A 228 -18.01 13.25 -4.00
C ASP A 228 -17.14 13.73 -2.84
N MET A 229 -17.24 13.07 -1.67
CA MET A 229 -16.41 13.39 -0.50
C MET A 229 -14.92 13.16 -0.74
N CYS A 230 -14.57 12.21 -1.60
CA CYS A 230 -13.19 11.89 -1.96
C CYS A 230 -12.63 12.77 -3.08
N GLN A 231 -13.42 13.68 -3.67
CA GLN A 231 -12.89 14.62 -4.67
C GLN A 231 -12.09 15.76 -4.00
N PRO A 232 -10.99 16.22 -4.65
CA PRO A 232 -10.30 17.42 -4.23
C PRO A 232 -11.25 18.63 -4.16
N LYS A 233 -11.13 19.42 -3.09
CA LYS A 233 -11.98 20.59 -2.84
C LYS A 233 -11.31 21.86 -3.38
N PRO A 234 -11.95 22.63 -4.29
CA PRO A 234 -11.31 23.81 -4.90
C PRO A 234 -10.83 24.88 -3.90
N THR A 235 -11.53 25.04 -2.78
CA THR A 235 -11.21 26.02 -1.73
C THR A 235 -10.68 25.35 -0.45
N GLY A 236 -10.41 24.05 -0.50
CA GLY A 236 -9.95 23.27 0.64
C GLY A 236 -8.43 23.09 0.64
N LEU A 237 -7.90 22.71 1.80
CA LEU A 237 -6.55 22.16 1.88
C LEU A 237 -6.60 20.71 1.36
N ASN A 238 -6.09 20.49 0.14
CA ASN A 238 -5.92 19.16 -0.43
C ASN A 238 -4.50 18.66 -0.13
N VAL A 239 -4.41 17.44 0.35
CA VAL A 239 -3.17 16.74 0.68
C VAL A 239 -3.20 15.38 0.02
N LEU A 240 -2.04 14.80 -0.23
CA LEU A 240 -1.96 13.40 -0.65
C LEU A 240 -2.33 12.50 0.54
N ASN A 241 -3.24 11.55 0.33
CA ASN A 241 -3.74 10.58 1.32
C ASN A 241 -3.47 9.15 0.87
#